data_AF-A0A6P0Y2U5-F1
#
_entry.id   AF-A0A6P0Y2U5-F1
#
_cell.length_a   1.000
_cell.length_b   1.000
_cell.length_c   1.000
_cell.angle_alpha   90.00
_cell.angle_beta   90.00
_cell.angle_gamma   90.00
#
_symmetry.space_group_name_H-M   'P 1'
#
loop_
_entity.id
_entity.type
_entity.pdbx_description
1 polymer ?
#
loop_
_entity_poly.entity_id
_entity_poly.type
_entity_poly.pdbx_seq_one_letter_code
_entity_poly.pdbx_strand_id
1 'polypeptide(L)'
;QEKDEDITKGIIDRTGRYVTWKMWILAGIANANGCQAMRSTYSGEMRLVGTETNITVSKSLYKYLTAVVDSLVKQHRGKGRTFINAFRVGCATRLRQRLEQRRKYMEEKGIASSDDQNSASAMVVRSMFEKYSLAIQVYLKQEGVKCKIQKSTAVNSDLGFSFGYVAGEKINLNYLNHNLYKGKNHQTVKYK
;
A
#
# COMPACT_ATOMS: atom_id res chain seq x y z
N GLN A 1 -13.41 -6.40 -25.61
CA GLN A 1 -13.96 -5.27 -24.83
C GLN A 1 -13.65 -5.55 -23.38
N GLU A 2 -12.66 -4.88 -22.82
CA GLU A 2 -12.35 -4.94 -21.39
C GLU A 2 -13.47 -4.18 -20.68
N LYS A 3 -14.27 -4.86 -19.85
CA LYS A 3 -15.25 -4.17 -18.99
C LYS A 3 -14.45 -3.39 -17.96
N ASP A 4 -14.54 -2.07 -18.00
CA ASP A 4 -14.01 -1.24 -16.92
C ASP A 4 -14.67 -1.68 -15.60
N GLU A 5 -13.86 -2.10 -14.62
CA GLU A 5 -14.34 -2.42 -13.28
C GLU A 5 -14.90 -1.16 -12.62
N ASP A 6 -16.10 -1.26 -12.04
CA ASP A 6 -16.72 -0.16 -11.30
C ASP A 6 -15.90 0.19 -10.04
N ILE A 7 -15.89 1.49 -9.70
CA ILE A 7 -15.28 1.96 -8.46
C ILE A 7 -16.13 1.53 -7.27
N THR A 8 -15.48 0.91 -6.29
CA THR A 8 -16.10 0.45 -5.05
C THR A 8 -15.26 0.83 -3.83
N LYS A 9 -15.73 0.47 -2.64
CA LYS A 9 -15.04 0.68 -1.36
C LYS A 9 -14.87 -0.63 -0.60
N GLY A 10 -13.65 -0.88 -0.12
CA GLY A 10 -13.31 -2.08 0.66
C GLY A 10 -12.74 -1.71 2.03
N ILE A 11 -13.20 -2.40 3.08
CA ILE A 11 -12.62 -2.27 4.43
C ILE A 11 -11.32 -3.09 4.50
N ILE A 12 -10.25 -2.43 4.95
CA ILE A 12 -8.89 -3.00 5.02
C ILE A 12 -8.48 -3.31 6.45
N ASP A 13 -8.75 -2.41 7.38
CA ASP A 13 -8.45 -2.56 8.80
C ASP A 13 -9.44 -1.71 9.63
N ARG A 14 -9.49 -1.93 10.94
CA ARG A 14 -10.26 -1.11 11.88
C ARG A 14 -9.40 -0.77 13.09
N THR A 15 -9.32 0.53 13.40
CA THR A 15 -8.53 1.03 14.53
C THR A 15 -9.38 1.96 15.38
N GLY A 16 -9.41 1.74 16.70
CA GLY A 16 -10.19 2.60 17.61
C GLY A 16 -9.72 4.06 17.58
N ARG A 17 -8.39 4.27 17.60
CA ARG A 17 -7.74 5.58 17.44
C ARG A 17 -7.01 5.68 16.10
N TYR A 18 -6.74 6.90 15.64
CA TYR A 18 -5.90 7.10 14.46
C TYR A 18 -4.48 6.56 14.71
N VAL A 19 -4.03 5.65 13.84
CA VAL A 19 -2.69 5.05 13.91
C VAL A 19 -1.88 5.51 12.69
N THR A 20 -1.05 6.53 12.88
CA THR A 20 -0.33 7.23 11.80
C THR A 20 0.45 6.29 10.88
N TRP A 21 1.27 5.40 11.44
CA TRP A 21 2.12 4.52 10.64
C TRP A 21 1.30 3.54 9.76
N LYS A 22 0.18 3.03 10.27
CA LYS A 22 -0.76 2.17 9.51
C LYS A 22 -1.40 2.96 8.37
N MET A 23 -1.84 4.18 8.63
CA MET A 23 -2.42 5.04 7.60
C MET A 23 -1.41 5.45 6.53
N TRP A 24 -0.14 5.65 6.90
CA TRP A 24 0.92 5.97 5.93
C TRP A 24 1.24 4.80 5.01
N ILE A 25 1.29 3.58 5.54
CA ILE A 25 1.43 2.37 4.73
C ILE A 25 0.22 2.25 3.78
N LEU A 26 -1.00 2.38 4.31
CA LEU A 26 -2.20 2.27 3.48
C LEU A 26 -2.23 3.32 2.37
N ALA A 27 -1.90 4.58 2.68
CA ALA A 27 -1.85 5.66 1.69
C ALA A 27 -0.78 5.44 0.62
N GLY A 28 0.41 4.96 1.00
CA GLY A 28 1.46 4.62 0.04
C GLY A 28 1.05 3.49 -0.90
N ILE A 29 0.42 2.44 -0.36
CA ILE A 29 -0.11 1.33 -1.16
C ILE A 29 -1.21 1.82 -2.10
N ALA A 30 -2.16 2.60 -1.58
CA ALA A 30 -3.27 3.11 -2.36
C ALA A 30 -2.78 3.92 -3.55
N ASN A 31 -1.87 4.87 -3.29
CA ASN A 31 -1.27 5.70 -4.33
C ASN A 31 -0.58 4.84 -5.40
N ALA A 32 0.22 3.83 -5.00
CA ALA A 32 0.93 2.97 -5.93
C ALA A 32 0.04 2.03 -6.77
N ASN A 33 -1.20 1.77 -6.34
CA ASN A 33 -2.13 0.85 -7.00
C ASN A 33 -3.40 1.55 -7.51
N GLY A 34 -3.38 2.87 -7.71
CA GLY A 34 -4.52 3.58 -8.29
C GLY A 34 -5.77 3.57 -7.40
N CYS A 35 -5.60 3.51 -6.09
CA CYS A 35 -6.67 3.60 -5.10
C CYS A 35 -6.55 4.89 -4.27
N GLN A 36 -7.61 5.20 -3.53
CA GLN A 36 -7.60 6.21 -2.48
C GLN A 36 -7.81 5.61 -1.10
N ALA A 37 -6.89 5.91 -0.19
CA ALA A 37 -6.99 5.51 1.22
C ALA A 37 -7.81 6.51 2.03
N MET A 38 -8.69 5.99 2.87
CA MET A 38 -9.56 6.80 3.74
C MET A 38 -9.68 6.16 5.12
N ARG A 39 -10.00 6.96 6.13
CA ARG A 39 -10.42 6.46 7.44
C ARG A 39 -11.70 7.15 7.88
N SER A 40 -12.69 6.37 8.29
CA SER A 40 -13.89 6.89 8.93
C SER A 40 -13.53 7.43 10.32
N THR A 41 -13.91 8.68 10.60
CA THR A 41 -13.78 9.27 11.94
C THR A 41 -14.76 8.65 12.92
N TYR A 42 -15.91 8.18 12.44
CA TYR A 42 -16.97 7.58 13.25
C TYR A 42 -16.70 6.12 13.59
N SER A 43 -16.49 5.27 12.58
CA SER A 43 -16.32 3.81 12.77
C SER A 43 -14.87 3.38 13.00
N GLY A 44 -13.90 4.26 12.75
CA GLY A 44 -12.48 3.93 12.81
C GLY A 44 -11.99 2.97 11.72
N GLU A 45 -12.85 2.64 10.75
CA GLU A 45 -12.53 1.79 9.61
C GLU A 45 -11.57 2.51 8.66
N MET A 46 -10.52 1.80 8.28
CA MET A 46 -9.61 2.16 7.22
C MET A 46 -10.09 1.48 5.94
N ARG A 47 -10.34 2.28 4.91
CA ARG A 47 -10.94 1.85 3.65
C ARG A 47 -10.04 2.21 2.47
N LEU A 48 -10.14 1.42 1.41
CA LEU A 48 -9.67 1.78 0.08
C LEU A 48 -10.86 2.00 -0.83
N VAL A 49 -10.73 2.97 -1.73
CA VAL A 49 -11.67 3.25 -2.82
C VAL A 49 -10.91 3.09 -4.12
N GLY A 50 -11.45 2.29 -5.04
CA GLY A 50 -10.80 1.89 -6.28
C GLY A 50 -11.54 0.73 -6.93
N THR A 51 -10.94 0.12 -7.95
CA THR A 51 -11.47 -1.10 -8.55
C THR A 51 -11.34 -2.29 -7.60
N GLU A 52 -12.15 -3.33 -7.76
CA GLU A 52 -12.14 -4.50 -6.88
C GLU A 52 -10.77 -5.21 -6.92
N THR A 53 -10.19 -5.32 -8.11
CA THR A 53 -8.85 -5.88 -8.29
C THR A 53 -7.79 -5.08 -7.53
N ASN A 54 -7.78 -3.76 -7.66
CA ASN A 54 -6.78 -2.90 -7.01
C ASN A 54 -6.93 -2.93 -5.48
N ILE A 55 -8.17 -2.98 -4.96
CA ILE A 55 -8.45 -3.12 -3.53
C ILE A 55 -7.91 -4.45 -3.00
N THR A 56 -8.15 -5.55 -3.73
CA THR A 56 -7.74 -6.91 -3.32
C THR A 56 -6.22 -7.04 -3.24
N VAL A 57 -5.51 -6.56 -4.26
CA VAL A 57 -4.03 -6.53 -4.27
C VAL A 57 -3.51 -5.67 -3.12
N SER A 58 -4.08 -4.46 -2.97
CA SER A 58 -3.68 -3.51 -1.92
C SER A 58 -3.90 -4.05 -0.50
N LYS A 59 -5.01 -4.76 -0.27
CA LYS A 59 -5.33 -5.40 1.02
C LYS A 59 -4.29 -6.44 1.40
N SER A 60 -3.89 -7.26 0.43
CA SER A 60 -2.88 -8.31 0.63
C SER A 60 -1.52 -7.70 0.96
N LEU A 61 -1.11 -6.66 0.23
CA LEU A 61 0.14 -5.95 0.48
C LEU A 61 0.12 -5.24 1.85
N TYR A 62 -1.01 -4.64 2.23
CA TYR A 62 -1.18 -3.98 3.52
C TYR A 62 -1.00 -4.95 4.69
N LYS A 63 -1.68 -6.11 4.64
CA LYS A 63 -1.57 -7.16 5.67
C LYS A 63 -0.13 -7.63 5.84
N TYR A 64 0.57 -7.85 4.73
CA TYR A 64 1.98 -8.24 4.75
C TYR A 64 2.88 -7.15 5.35
N LEU A 65 2.84 -5.92 4.84
CA LEU A 65 3.74 -4.86 5.29
C LEU A 65 3.53 -4.50 6.77
N THR A 66 2.29 -4.47 7.23
CA THR A 66 1.99 -4.23 8.64
C THR A 66 2.52 -5.34 9.54
N ALA A 67 2.36 -6.61 9.15
CA ALA A 67 2.89 -7.75 9.90
C ALA A 67 4.42 -7.73 9.97
N VAL A 68 5.11 -7.37 8.88
CA VAL A 68 6.57 -7.24 8.86
C VAL A 68 7.04 -6.13 9.80
N VAL A 69 6.41 -4.95 9.77
CA VAL A 69 6.74 -3.85 10.68
C VAL A 69 6.54 -4.25 12.14
N ASP A 70 5.43 -4.93 12.46
CA ASP A 70 5.19 -5.42 13.82
C ASP A 70 6.19 -6.50 14.25
N SER A 71 6.68 -7.33 13.33
CA SER A 71 7.77 -8.28 13.60
C SER A 71 9.08 -7.56 13.92
N LEU A 72 9.47 -6.56 13.13
CA LEU A 72 10.68 -5.77 13.35
C LEU A 72 10.66 -5.04 14.70
N VAL A 73 9.50 -4.52 15.09
CA VAL A 73 9.32 -3.89 16.41
C VAL A 73 9.65 -4.84 17.56
N LYS A 74 9.41 -6.15 17.42
CA LYS A 74 9.73 -7.14 18.48
C LYS A 74 11.24 -7.23 18.76
N GLN A 75 12.09 -6.86 17.81
CA GLN A 75 13.54 -6.82 17.98
C GLN A 75 14.01 -5.64 18.84
N HIS A 76 13.14 -4.66 19.07
CA HIS A 76 13.41 -3.44 19.85
C HIS A 76 12.62 -3.39 21.17
N ARG A 77 12.21 -4.55 21.70
CA ARG A 77 11.58 -4.64 23.03
C ARG A 77 12.47 -3.99 24.09
N GLY A 78 11.85 -3.30 25.05
CA GLY A 78 12.55 -2.58 26.12
C GLY A 78 12.97 -1.14 25.79
N LYS A 79 12.90 -0.68 24.53
CA LYS A 79 13.27 0.70 24.14
C LYS A 79 12.22 1.78 24.47
N GLY A 80 11.12 1.41 25.12
CA GLY A 80 10.05 2.33 25.50
C GLY A 80 9.06 2.69 24.38
N ARG A 81 7.89 3.17 24.75
CA ARG A 81 6.75 3.41 23.82
C ARG A 81 7.04 4.49 22.78
N THR A 82 7.74 5.55 23.17
CA THR A 82 8.08 6.68 22.29
C THR A 82 8.99 6.23 21.15
N PHE A 83 10.07 5.50 21.48
CA PHE A 83 10.97 4.92 20.49
C PHE A 83 10.23 3.98 19.54
N ILE A 84 9.44 3.05 20.07
CA ILE A 84 8.71 2.07 19.25
C ILE A 84 7.71 2.73 18.30
N ASN A 85 7.01 3.79 18.74
CA ASN A 85 6.11 4.52 17.86
C ASN A 85 6.89 5.26 16.76
N ALA A 86 8.00 5.92 17.10
CA ALA A 86 8.85 6.59 16.13
C ALA A 86 9.46 5.60 15.12
N PHE A 87 9.88 4.42 15.58
CA PHE A 87 10.36 3.32 14.73
C PHE A 87 9.32 2.89 13.70
N ARG A 88 8.08 2.63 14.12
CA ARG A 88 7.00 2.27 13.19
C ARG A 88 6.73 3.37 12.16
N VAL A 89 6.76 4.64 12.60
CA VAL A 89 6.60 5.78 11.70
C VAL A 89 7.76 5.84 10.70
N GLY A 90 9.01 5.68 11.14
CA GLY A 90 10.19 5.60 10.27
C GLY A 90 10.06 4.52 9.19
N CYS A 91 9.69 3.30 9.59
CA CYS A 91 9.41 2.20 8.65
C CYS A 91 8.35 2.59 7.61
N ALA A 92 7.21 3.11 8.09
CA ALA A 92 6.09 3.49 7.24
C ALA A 92 6.45 4.63 6.26
N THR A 93 7.23 5.61 6.70
CA THR A 93 7.77 6.68 5.84
C THR A 93 8.54 6.08 4.68
N ARG A 94 9.51 5.20 4.99
CA ARG A 94 10.41 4.66 3.97
C ARG A 94 9.66 3.76 2.99
N LEU A 95 8.76 2.92 3.50
CA LEU A 95 7.89 2.09 2.67
C LEU A 95 7.05 2.93 1.71
N ARG A 96 6.42 4.01 2.21
CA ARG A 96 5.63 4.92 1.38
C ARG A 96 6.48 5.56 0.29
N GLN A 97 7.65 6.10 0.62
CA GLN A 97 8.56 6.70 -0.37
C GLN A 97 8.96 5.69 -1.46
N ARG A 98 9.29 4.45 -1.10
CA ARG A 98 9.68 3.41 -2.06
C ARG A 98 8.52 3.00 -2.97
N LEU A 99 7.29 2.97 -2.44
CA LEU A 99 6.08 2.75 -3.24
C LEU A 99 5.83 3.90 -4.22
N GLU A 100 6.03 5.15 -3.78
CA GLU A 100 5.93 6.35 -4.62
C GLU A 100 7.00 6.35 -5.73
N GLN A 101 8.24 6.01 -5.39
CA GLN A 101 9.33 5.87 -6.35
C GLN A 101 9.02 4.81 -7.40
N ARG A 102 8.47 3.65 -6.99
CA ARG A 102 8.04 2.61 -7.93
C ARG A 102 6.92 3.08 -8.85
N ARG A 103 5.92 3.78 -8.32
CA ARG A 103 4.85 4.36 -9.14
C ARG A 103 5.41 5.33 -10.18
N LYS A 104 6.22 6.31 -9.75
CA LYS A 104 6.85 7.28 -10.65
C LYS A 104 7.68 6.61 -11.72
N TYR A 105 8.46 5.59 -11.35
CA TYR A 105 9.21 4.79 -12.32
C TYR A 105 8.31 4.15 -13.38
N MET A 106 7.17 3.57 -13.00
CA MET A 106 6.20 3.01 -13.96
C MET A 106 5.55 4.10 -14.84
N GLU A 107 5.23 5.27 -14.27
CA GLU A 107 4.70 6.41 -15.03
C GLU A 107 5.74 6.99 -16.00
N GLU A 108 7.03 6.92 -15.69
CA GLU A 108 8.11 7.44 -16.52
C GLU A 108 8.57 6.46 -17.60
N LYS A 109 8.67 5.17 -17.26
CA LYS A 109 9.28 4.13 -18.10
C LYS A 109 8.26 3.16 -18.71
N GLY A 110 7.02 3.18 -18.25
CA GLY A 110 6.03 2.17 -18.58
C GLY A 110 6.23 0.89 -17.75
N ILE A 111 5.51 -0.17 -18.14
CA ILE A 111 5.63 -1.50 -17.57
C ILE A 111 6.26 -2.38 -18.65
N ALA A 112 7.50 -2.80 -18.43
CA ALA A 112 8.14 -3.81 -19.26
C ALA A 112 7.67 -5.20 -18.83
N SER A 113 7.23 -6.00 -19.79
CA SER A 113 6.92 -7.41 -19.63
C SER A 113 7.89 -8.22 -20.50
N SER A 114 8.25 -9.43 -20.07
CA SER A 114 9.01 -10.38 -20.89
C SER A 114 8.23 -10.83 -22.13
N ASP A 115 6.90 -10.78 -22.06
CA ASP A 115 5.99 -11.00 -23.18
C ASP A 115 5.53 -9.66 -23.72
N ASP A 116 5.81 -9.36 -25.01
CA ASP A 116 5.51 -8.08 -25.68
C ASP A 116 4.03 -7.67 -25.54
N GLN A 117 3.12 -8.65 -25.42
CA GLN A 117 1.67 -8.43 -25.30
C GLN A 117 1.23 -7.77 -23.99
N ASN A 118 2.04 -7.82 -22.93
CA ASN A 118 1.71 -7.25 -21.61
C ASN A 118 2.58 -6.03 -21.26
N SER A 119 3.33 -5.51 -22.24
CA SER A 119 4.07 -4.28 -22.06
C SER A 119 3.12 -3.08 -22.16
N ALA A 120 3.23 -2.13 -21.23
CA ALA A 120 2.45 -0.90 -21.25
C ALA A 120 3.39 0.30 -21.41
N SER A 121 3.12 1.16 -22.38
CA SER A 121 3.91 2.38 -22.55
C SER A 121 3.70 3.33 -21.37
N ALA A 122 4.69 4.19 -21.10
CA ALA A 122 4.60 5.21 -20.06
C ALA A 122 3.33 6.08 -20.18
N MET A 123 2.92 6.39 -21.42
CA MET A 123 1.72 7.17 -21.70
C MET A 123 0.44 6.43 -21.27
N VAL A 124 0.34 5.13 -21.58
CA VAL A 124 -0.80 4.29 -21.18
C VAL A 124 -0.87 4.20 -19.65
N VAL A 125 0.26 4.00 -18.98
CA VAL A 125 0.31 3.92 -17.51
C VAL A 125 -0.15 5.23 -16.84
N ARG A 126 0.30 6.39 -17.33
CA ARG A 126 -0.16 7.70 -16.81
C ARG A 126 -1.66 7.87 -16.99
N SER A 127 -2.15 7.63 -18.21
CA SER A 127 -3.58 7.75 -18.54
C SER A 127 -4.44 6.82 -17.66
N MET A 128 -3.96 5.61 -17.38
CA MET A 128 -4.62 4.67 -16.46
C MET A 128 -4.74 5.25 -15.04
N PHE A 129 -3.66 5.77 -14.47
CA PHE A 129 -3.70 6.38 -13.12
C PHE A 129 -4.58 7.63 -13.06
N GLU A 130 -4.58 8.46 -14.11
CA GLU A 130 -5.45 9.62 -14.24
C GLU A 130 -6.93 9.21 -14.30
N LYS A 131 -7.25 8.20 -15.10
CA LYS A 131 -8.60 7.62 -15.22
C LYS A 131 -9.10 7.11 -13.86
N TYR A 132 -8.27 6.34 -13.14
CA TYR A 132 -8.64 5.87 -11.80
C TYR A 132 -8.86 7.02 -10.83
N SER A 133 -7.98 8.03 -10.85
CA SER A 133 -8.10 9.20 -9.96
C SER A 133 -9.40 9.97 -10.22
N LEU A 134 -9.78 10.17 -11.48
CA LEU A 134 -11.02 10.84 -11.85
C LEU A 134 -12.25 10.02 -11.45
N ALA A 135 -12.26 8.72 -11.75
CA ALA A 135 -13.37 7.83 -11.41
C ALA A 135 -13.61 7.77 -9.89
N ILE A 136 -12.53 7.71 -9.10
CA ILE A 136 -12.61 7.75 -7.63
C ILE A 136 -13.18 9.09 -7.14
N GLN A 137 -12.75 10.22 -7.71
CA GLN A 137 -13.30 11.53 -7.32
C GLN A 137 -14.80 11.64 -7.60
N VAL A 138 -15.25 11.15 -8.76
CA VAL A 138 -16.68 11.11 -9.12
C VAL A 138 -17.45 10.25 -8.12
N TYR A 139 -16.98 9.04 -7.84
CA TYR A 139 -17.58 8.12 -6.87
C TYR A 139 -17.70 8.76 -5.47
N LEU A 140 -16.62 9.37 -4.97
CA LEU A 140 -16.61 10.01 -3.65
C LEU A 140 -17.57 11.20 -3.56
N LYS A 141 -17.72 11.97 -4.65
CA LYS A 141 -18.67 13.07 -4.73
C LYS A 141 -20.12 12.57 -4.71
N GLN A 142 -20.42 11.49 -5.45
CA GLN A 142 -21.74 10.86 -5.46
C GLN A 142 -22.12 10.30 -4.09
N GLU A 143 -21.17 9.70 -3.37
CA GLU A 143 -21.34 9.20 -2.00
C GLU A 143 -21.41 10.32 -0.94
N GLY A 144 -21.25 11.59 -1.33
CA GLY A 144 -21.31 12.74 -0.42
C GLY A 144 -20.17 12.79 0.61
N VAL A 145 -19.03 12.15 0.34
CA VAL A 145 -17.96 11.98 1.33
C VAL A 145 -17.12 13.24 1.46
N LYS A 146 -17.09 13.83 2.66
CA LYS A 146 -16.19 14.94 3.00
C LYS A 146 -14.83 14.41 3.46
N CYS A 147 -13.82 14.54 2.60
CA CYS A 147 -12.45 14.16 2.93
C CYS A 147 -11.73 15.29 3.68
N LYS A 148 -11.08 14.98 4.82
CA LYS A 148 -10.14 15.89 5.48
C LYS A 148 -8.72 15.35 5.29
N ILE A 149 -7.81 16.23 4.89
CA ILE A 149 -6.39 15.89 4.81
C ILE A 149 -5.79 15.94 6.22
N GLN A 150 -5.25 14.82 6.67
CA GLN A 150 -4.53 14.76 7.94
C GLN A 150 -3.11 15.29 7.76
N LYS A 151 -2.72 16.31 8.54
CA LYS A 151 -1.33 16.79 8.58
C LYS A 151 -0.42 15.79 9.31
N SER A 152 0.87 15.81 8.98
CA SER A 152 1.87 15.00 9.69
C SER A 152 1.92 15.39 11.17
N THR A 153 2.09 14.39 12.03
CA THR A 153 2.35 14.59 13.46
C THR A 153 3.86 14.59 13.70
N ALA A 154 4.32 15.41 14.64
CA ALA A 154 5.72 15.40 15.08
C ALA A 154 6.14 14.00 15.56
N VAL A 155 7.40 13.65 15.28
CA VAL A 155 8.01 12.41 15.76
C VAL A 155 8.86 12.74 16.98
N ASN A 156 8.56 12.11 18.11
CA ASN A 156 9.15 12.48 19.41
C ASN A 156 10.44 11.70 19.73
N SER A 157 11.04 11.01 18.75
CA SER A 157 12.32 10.31 18.91
C SER A 157 12.99 10.14 17.55
N ASP A 158 14.01 10.95 17.29
CA ASP A 158 14.78 10.90 16.06
C ASP A 158 15.52 9.57 15.90
N LEU A 159 16.06 9.04 17.01
CA LEU A 159 16.75 7.74 17.00
C LEU A 159 15.80 6.61 16.61
N GLY A 160 14.62 6.55 17.22
CA GLY A 160 13.61 5.54 16.88
C GLY A 160 13.21 5.64 15.41
N PHE A 161 12.95 6.87 14.94
CA PHE A 161 12.62 7.14 13.54
C PHE A 161 13.70 6.64 12.58
N SER A 162 14.96 7.04 12.80
CA SER A 162 16.09 6.68 11.93
C SER A 162 16.30 5.16 11.85
N PHE A 163 16.20 4.45 12.97
CA PHE A 163 16.28 2.99 12.98
C PHE A 163 15.14 2.36 12.19
N GLY A 164 13.92 2.88 12.35
CA GLY A 164 12.77 2.44 11.58
C GLY A 164 12.93 2.69 10.09
N TYR A 165 13.44 3.87 9.71
CA TYR A 165 13.66 4.24 8.32
C TYR A 165 14.64 3.28 7.62
N VAL A 166 15.78 2.98 8.26
CA VAL A 166 16.77 2.01 7.75
C VAL A 166 16.18 0.60 7.69
N ALA A 167 15.38 0.18 8.67
CA ALA A 167 14.72 -1.11 8.64
C ALA A 167 13.70 -1.21 7.49
N GLY A 168 12.94 -0.13 7.24
CA GLY A 168 11.98 -0.01 6.14
C GLY A 168 12.60 -0.14 4.74
N GLU A 169 13.88 0.21 4.58
CA GLU A 169 14.62 0.00 3.33
C GLU A 169 14.74 -1.48 2.99
N LYS A 170 14.97 -2.32 4.00
CA LYS A 170 15.26 -3.75 3.84
C LYS A 170 14.00 -4.60 3.60
N ILE A 171 12.81 -4.03 3.79
CA ILE A 171 11.55 -4.76 3.59
C ILE A 171 11.32 -4.99 2.09
N ASN A 172 11.04 -6.24 1.70
CA ASN A 172 10.72 -6.56 0.31
C ASN A 172 9.29 -6.15 -0.05
N LEU A 173 9.11 -5.31 -1.09
CA LEU A 173 7.80 -4.85 -1.58
C LEU A 173 7.14 -5.84 -2.57
N ASN A 174 7.87 -6.83 -3.10
CA ASN A 174 7.44 -7.78 -4.13
C ASN A 174 6.96 -9.13 -3.58
N TYR A 175 6.62 -9.21 -2.30
CA TYR A 175 6.26 -10.48 -1.64
C TYR A 175 5.13 -11.25 -2.36
N LEU A 176 4.22 -10.54 -3.04
CA LEU A 176 3.13 -11.16 -3.81
C LEU A 176 3.62 -11.85 -5.10
N ASN A 177 4.62 -11.29 -5.79
CA ASN A 177 5.20 -11.93 -6.98
C ASN A 177 5.92 -13.24 -6.63
N HIS A 178 6.46 -13.38 -5.42
CA HIS A 178 7.19 -14.60 -5.07
C HIS A 178 6.29 -15.79 -4.70
N ASN A 179 5.06 -15.52 -4.22
CA ASN A 179 4.12 -16.56 -3.79
C ASN A 179 3.07 -16.91 -4.85
N LEU A 180 2.72 -15.99 -5.75
CA LEU A 180 1.87 -16.31 -6.91
C LEU A 180 2.57 -17.27 -7.90
N TYR A 181 3.91 -17.21 -8.00
CA TYR A 181 4.70 -18.11 -8.84
C TYR A 181 5.08 -19.44 -8.17
N LYS A 182 5.07 -19.53 -6.83
CA LYS A 182 5.28 -20.82 -6.13
C LYS A 182 4.07 -21.75 -6.18
N GLY A 183 2.87 -21.22 -6.44
CA GLY A 183 1.63 -22.00 -6.50
C GLY A 183 1.43 -22.85 -7.76
N LYS A 184 2.31 -22.76 -8.77
CA LYS A 184 2.13 -23.46 -10.06
C LYS A 184 3.05 -24.67 -10.32
N ASN A 185 4.06 -24.94 -9.48
CA ASN A 185 5.09 -25.94 -9.80
C ASN A 185 5.28 -27.05 -8.75
N HIS A 186 4.22 -27.63 -8.19
CA HIS A 186 4.34 -28.90 -7.45
C HIS A 186 3.14 -29.83 -7.74
N GLN A 187 3.08 -30.34 -8.98
CA GLN A 187 2.59 -31.70 -9.19
C GLN A 187 3.81 -32.60 -9.33
N THR A 188 4.23 -33.17 -8.21
CA THR A 188 5.23 -34.25 -8.19
C THR A 188 4.60 -35.46 -8.86
N VAL A 189 5.04 -35.75 -10.09
CA VAL A 189 4.77 -37.00 -10.78
C VAL A 189 5.43 -38.12 -9.97
N LYS A 190 4.61 -38.96 -9.33
CA LYS A 190 5.05 -40.22 -8.75
C LYS A 190 5.22 -41.22 -9.90
N TYR A 191 6.45 -41.65 -10.16
CA TYR A 191 6.69 -42.88 -10.91
C TYR A 191 6.69 -44.06 -9.94
N LYS A 192 5.92 -45.09 -10.32
CA LYS A 192 5.91 -46.43 -9.72
C LYS A 192 7.21 -47.16 -10.00
#